data_AF-A0A252CYS6-F1
#
_entry.id   AF-A0A252CYS6-F1
#
_cell.length_a   1.000
_cell.length_b   1.000
_cell.length_c   1.000
_cell.angle_alpha   90.00
_cell.angle_beta   90.00
_cell.angle_gamma   90.00
#
_symmetry.space_group_name_H-M   'P 1'
#
loop_
_entity.id
_entity.type
_entity.pdbx_description
1 polymer ?
#
loop_
_entity_poly.entity_id
_entity_poly.type
_entity_poly.pdbx_seq_one_letter_code
_entity_poly.pdbx_strand_id
1 'polypeptide(L)' 'MILEAVMLHVKPGMESDFEYSFKKASKIISSMNGYLSHELHRCIEVNGRYLLLVRWETLESHTVGFLRG' A
#
# COMPACT_ATOMS: atom_id res chain seq x y z
N MET A 1 -9.84 12.47 8.45
CA MET A 1 -8.86 11.38 8.37
C MET A 1 -9.60 10.08 8.08
N ILE A 2 -9.09 9.28 7.14
CA ILE A 2 -9.60 7.93 6.84
C ILE A 2 -8.45 6.92 6.82
N LEU A 3 -8.79 5.63 6.96
CA LEU A 3 -7.87 4.51 6.80
C LEU A 3 -8.32 3.67 5.61
N GLU A 4 -7.45 3.56 4.62
CA GLU A 4 -7.55 2.59 3.54
C GLU A 4 -6.86 1.29 3.98
N ALA A 5 -7.56 0.16 3.84
CA ALA A 5 -7.04 -1.17 4.15
C ALA A 5 -7.18 -2.08 2.94
N VAL A 6 -6.05 -2.57 2.41
CA VAL A 6 -6.01 -3.37 1.18
C VAL A 6 -5.31 -4.70 1.44
N MET A 7 -5.99 -5.79 1.11
CA MET A 7 -5.40 -7.13 1.11
C MET A 7 -4.75 -7.41 -0.24
N LEU A 8 -3.43 -7.63 -0.23
CA LEU A 8 -2.63 -7.90 -1.41
C LEU A 8 -2.25 -9.38 -1.45
N HIS A 9 -2.32 -9.95 -2.65
CA HIS A 9 -1.89 -11.33 -2.94
C HIS A 9 -0.79 -11.29 -3.99
N VAL A 10 0.42 -11.59 -3.57
CA VAL A 10 1.62 -11.67 -4.40
C VAL A 10 1.73 -13.08 -4.96
N LYS A 11 2.16 -13.18 -6.21
CA LYS A 11 2.41 -14.49 -6.83
C LYS A 11 3.50 -15.24 -6.06
N PRO A 12 3.37 -16.56 -5.86
CA PRO A 12 4.38 -17.36 -5.17
C PRO A 12 5.77 -17.17 -5.79
N GLY A 13 6.78 -16.93 -4.95
CA GLY A 13 8.16 -16.72 -5.37
C GLY A 13 8.50 -15.27 -5.78
N MET A 14 7.52 -14.36 -5.77
CA MET A 14 7.73 -12.93 -6.09
C MET A 14 7.69 -12.02 -4.85
N GLU A 15 7.67 -12.58 -3.64
CA GLU A 15 7.53 -11.84 -2.38
C GLU A 15 8.66 -10.82 -2.19
N SER A 16 9.92 -11.24 -2.41
CA SER A 16 11.08 -10.36 -2.25
C SER A 16 11.10 -9.23 -3.28
N ASP A 17 10.74 -9.54 -4.53
CA ASP A 17 10.64 -8.53 -5.60
C ASP A 17 9.51 -7.54 -5.33
N PHE A 18 8.39 -8.03 -4.80
CA PHE A 18 7.28 -7.21 -4.35
C PHE A 18 7.71 -6.28 -3.21
N GLU A 19 8.34 -6.79 -2.14
CA GLU A 19 8.81 -6.00 -1.01
C GLU A 19 9.81 -4.92 -1.45
N TYR A 20 10.75 -5.27 -2.35
CA TYR A 20 11.71 -4.34 -2.92
C TYR A 20 11.04 -3.25 -3.77
N SER A 21 10.09 -3.64 -4.63
CA SER A 21 9.35 -2.72 -5.49
C SER A 21 8.42 -1.82 -4.69
N PHE A 22 7.77 -2.36 -3.66
CA PHE A 22 6.91 -1.62 -2.74
C PHE A 22 7.71 -0.54 -2.01
N LYS A 23 8.93 -0.83 -1.56
CA LYS A 23 9.81 0.18 -0.92
C LYS A 23 10.18 1.34 -1.86
N LYS A 24 10.14 1.14 -3.18
CA LYS A 24 10.30 2.23 -4.15
C LYS A 24 8.99 2.98 -4.36
N ALA A 25 7.89 2.25 -4.54
CA ALA A 25 6.56 2.80 -4.76
C ALA A 25 6.03 3.58 -3.54
N SER A 26 6.45 3.21 -2.32
CA SER A 26 6.09 3.91 -1.08
C SER A 26 6.46 5.39 -1.11
N LYS A 27 7.54 5.76 -1.81
CA LYS A 27 7.93 7.16 -2.02
C LYS A 27 6.90 7.91 -2.86
N ILE A 28 6.32 7.24 -3.85
CA ILE A 28 5.28 7.81 -4.71
C ILE A 28 4.01 8.03 -3.89
N ILE A 29 3.57 7.02 -3.14
CA ILE A 29 2.40 7.13 -2.25
C ILE A 29 2.59 8.28 -1.25
N SER A 30 3.79 8.40 -0.66
CA SER A 30 4.08 9.46 0.31
C SER A 30 4.08 10.88 -0.27
N SER A 31 4.18 11.01 -1.60
CA SER A 31 4.14 12.31 -2.29
C SER A 31 2.73 12.75 -2.68
N MET A 32 1.72 11.89 -2.48
CA MET A 32 0.34 12.21 -2.85
C MET A 32 -0.27 13.22 -1.87
N ASN A 33 -1.11 14.12 -2.39
CA ASN A 33 -1.76 15.12 -1.56
C ASN A 33 -2.67 14.45 -0.51
N GLY A 34 -2.63 14.95 0.73
CA GLY A 34 -3.38 14.39 1.85
C GLY A 34 -2.86 13.04 2.38
N TYR A 35 -1.70 12.56 1.93
CA TYR A 35 -1.04 11.40 2.53
C TYR A 35 -0.57 11.72 3.95
N LEU A 36 -0.79 10.79 4.89
CA LEU A 36 -0.31 10.89 6.28
C LEU A 36 0.72 9.82 6.60
N SER A 37 0.39 8.55 6.37
CA SER A 37 1.30 7.42 6.62
C SER A 37 0.87 6.17 5.85
N HIS A 38 1.77 5.19 5.73
CA HIS A 38 1.41 3.84 5.32
C HIS A 38 2.21 2.78 6.09
N GLU A 39 1.66 1.59 6.14
CA GLU A 39 2.26 0.41 6.74
C GLU A 39 2.01 -0.80 5.83
N LEU A 40 3.03 -1.65 5.67
CA LEU A 40 2.91 -2.93 4.95
C LEU A 40 3.19 -4.07 5.93
N HIS A 41 2.20 -4.91 6.15
CA HIS A 41 2.27 -6.07 7.03
C HIS A 41 2.27 -7.35 6.20
N ARG A 42 3.24 -8.23 6.43
CA ARG A 42 3.28 -9.57 5.82
C ARG A 42 2.51 -10.55 6.69
N CYS A 43 1.63 -11.35 6.09
CA CYS A 43 0.97 -12.46 6.78
C CYS A 43 1.98 -13.60 7.00
N ILE A 44 2.05 -14.11 8.22
CA ILE A 44 2.99 -15.17 8.60
C ILE A 44 2.41 -16.56 8.30
N GLU A 45 1.08 -16.69 8.33
CA GLU A 45 0.35 -17.94 8.12
C GLU A 45 0.17 -18.28 6.64
N VAL A 46 0.10 -17.25 5.79
CA VAL A 46 -0.11 -17.39 4.35
C VAL A 46 0.96 -16.61 3.59
N ASN A 47 1.91 -17.34 3.02
CA ASN A 47 2.94 -16.77 2.14
C ASN A 47 2.31 -15.99 0.97
N GLY A 48 2.94 -14.87 0.62
CA GLY A 48 2.47 -13.99 -0.46
C GLY A 48 1.27 -13.13 -0.09
N ARG A 49 0.71 -13.22 1.12
CA ARG A 49 -0.38 -12.35 1.57
C ARG A 49 0.15 -11.17 2.37
N TYR A 50 -0.30 -9.98 2.03
CA TYR A 50 0.07 -8.74 2.71
C TYR A 50 -1.16 -7.89 3.01
N LEU A 51 -1.08 -7.09 4.06
CA LEU A 51 -2.03 -6.03 4.39
C LEU A 51 -1.32 -4.69 4.23
N LEU A 52 -1.83 -3.86 3.32
CA LEU A 52 -1.42 -2.48 3.16
C LEU A 52 -2.43 -1.58 3.88
N LEU A 53 -1.93 -0.76 4.80
CA LEU A 53 -2.70 0.27 5.49
C LEU A 53 -2.19 1.63 5.05
N VAL A 54 -3.07 2.51 4.60
CA VAL A 54 -2.72 3.90 4.22
C VAL A 54 -3.65 4.87 4.92
N ARG A 55 -3.06 5.87 5.60
CA ARG A 55 -3.81 6.94 6.26
C ARG A 55 -3.83 8.16 5.38
N TRP A 56 -5.05 8.67 5.17
CA TRP A 56 -5.31 9.86 4.37
C TRP A 56 -6.02 10.92 5.20
N GLU A 57 -5.84 12.19 4.83
CA GLU A 57 -6.53 13.31 5.44
C GLU A 57 -8.03 13.27 5.17
N THR A 58 -8.43 13.03 3.90
CA THR A 58 -9.83 12.95 3.47
C THR A 58 -10.06 11.79 2.50
N LEU A 59 -11.33 11.50 2.17
CA LEU A 59 -11.71 10.46 1.20
C LEU A 59 -11.39 10.87 -0.25
N GLU A 60 -11.44 12.16 -0.54
CA GLU A 60 -11.10 12.73 -1.85
C GLU A 60 -9.61 12.57 -2.15
N SER A 61 -8.75 12.72 -1.13
CA SER A 61 -7.30 12.48 -1.24
C SER A 61 -6.97 11.04 -1.62
N HIS A 62 -7.78 10.08 -1.19
CA HIS A 62 -7.66 8.64 -1.55
C HIS A 62 -8.14 8.34 -2.99
N THR A 63 -9.24 8.94 -3.41
CA THR A 63 -9.94 8.57 -4.67
C THR A 63 -9.37 9.21 -5.93
N VAL A 64 -8.70 10.37 -5.83
CA VAL A 64 -8.17 11.10 -7.00
C VAL A 64 -6.74 10.65 -7.38
N GLY A 65 -5.98 10.04 -6.46
CA GLY A 65 -4.58 9.63 -6.68
C GLY A 65 -4.37 8.20 -7.20
N PHE A 66 -5.23 7.24 -6.84
CA PHE A 66 -4.97 5.81 -7.07
C PHE A 66 -5.58 5.25 -8.37
N LEU A 67 -6.60 5.89 -8.96
CA LEU A 67 -7.34 5.39 -10.14
C LEU A 67 -6.77 5.83 -11.51
N ARG A 68 -5.56 6.40 -11.58
CA ARG A 68 -4.95 6.88 -12.84
C ARG A 68 -3.55 6.32 -13.15
N GLY A 69 -3.14 5.25 -12.47
CA GLY A 69 -1.86 4.55 -12.72
C GLY A 69 -2.03 3.30 -13.57
#